data_AF-A0A8I1ZRL5-F1
#
_entry.id   AF-A0A8I1ZRL5-F1
#
_cell.length_a   1.000
_cell.length_b   1.000
_cell.length_c   1.000
_cell.angle_alpha   90.00
_cell.angle_beta   90.00
_cell.angle_gamma   90.00
#
_symmetry.space_group_name_H-M   'P 1'
#
loop_
_entity.id
_entity.type
_entity.pdbx_description
1 polymer ?
#
loop_
_entity_poly.entity_id
_entity_poly.type
_entity_poly.pdbx_seq_one_letter_code
_entity_poly.pdbx_strand_id
1 'polypeptide(L)'
;MSLLVRRLIYAFVVVMTVALSQPTNAQKYAITDLGTLGGTESFAYAINDSGDIIGYARYQGDTTSGPFLWSNGKMTDLNAYYGPEQGFYAGIMGNINNLGQIVGNSSDGHAVMLSQGEVTDLGTFGGDYASALGINDLGQIVGYFALPSGHHHAFLYTDGVMTALGPFGEEAISVATAINDSGMITGFATDSYTVSARAFLYNNGIMTDISPFDSRESYARDINNHGQVAGEYLPYSGPFRCFVRSEHLISDLGTLAGIDCVALAINDQGEVVGSSPAVVGTEISCDFETGMCYEYPVYSWHGFLYKNKRMIDLNELIPSDSGWELEWAYDINNKGQIVGYGTFGAPSVYRAFLLSPVTRTTIRIKPSHVFNKINFKRGKKIPVAILSSESFDAPGLVDKSSLTFGAVGDEASLIGCDRKQKDVNGDGLKDLVCKFSVRLAGFQCGDTEGILKAKMIDGTPIEGKDSVIIIPCK
;
A
#
# COMPACT_ATOMS: atom_id res chain seq x y z
N MET A 1 63.66 -45.46 -11.38
CA MET A 1 63.21 -44.45 -10.39
C MET A 1 63.25 -43.09 -11.10
N SER A 2 62.18 -42.29 -11.05
CA SER A 2 62.01 -40.93 -11.65
C SER A 2 61.59 -40.89 -13.14
N LEU A 3 60.27 -40.75 -13.43
CA LEU A 3 59.52 -39.51 -13.77
C LEU A 3 59.68 -39.08 -15.25
N LEU A 4 58.89 -39.61 -16.19
CA LEU A 4 57.55 -39.14 -16.65
C LEU A 4 57.50 -37.66 -17.10
N VAL A 5 57.61 -37.45 -18.41
CA VAL A 5 57.01 -36.31 -19.14
C VAL A 5 56.25 -36.89 -20.33
N ARG A 6 54.93 -37.07 -20.20
CA ARG A 6 54.01 -37.24 -21.34
C ARG A 6 52.75 -36.42 -21.09
N ARG A 7 52.48 -35.56 -22.07
CA ARG A 7 51.38 -34.60 -22.17
C ARG A 7 50.02 -35.30 -21.99
N LEU A 8 49.16 -34.75 -21.15
CA LEU A 8 47.72 -35.01 -21.13
C LEU A 8 46.99 -33.68 -21.29
N ILE A 9 46.28 -33.57 -22.41
CA ILE A 9 45.40 -32.47 -22.77
C ILE A 9 44.12 -32.64 -21.95
N TYR A 10 43.84 -31.71 -21.03
CA TYR A 10 42.52 -31.62 -20.39
C TYR A 10 41.64 -30.71 -21.23
N ALA A 11 40.68 -31.29 -21.94
CA ALA A 11 39.56 -30.56 -22.52
C ALA A 11 38.62 -30.14 -21.38
N PHE A 12 38.58 -28.85 -21.06
CA PHE A 12 37.59 -28.27 -20.14
C PHE A 12 36.24 -28.22 -20.87
N VAL A 13 35.33 -29.13 -20.54
CA VAL A 13 33.92 -28.99 -20.90
C VAL A 13 33.31 -28.03 -19.89
N VAL A 14 33.14 -26.76 -20.30
CA VAL A 14 32.32 -25.80 -19.56
C VAL A 14 30.87 -26.21 -19.79
N VAL A 15 30.29 -26.94 -18.83
CA VAL A 15 28.84 -27.11 -18.76
C VAL A 15 28.27 -25.77 -18.32
N MET A 16 27.84 -24.96 -19.28
CA MET A 16 26.98 -23.81 -19.01
C MET A 16 25.65 -24.38 -18.51
N THR A 17 25.48 -24.45 -17.19
CA THR A 17 24.15 -24.56 -16.60
C THR A 17 23.44 -23.24 -16.89
N VAL A 18 22.59 -23.24 -17.92
CA VAL A 18 21.53 -22.23 -18.01
C VAL A 18 20.65 -22.48 -16.79
N ALA A 19 20.86 -21.73 -15.73
CA ALA A 19 19.86 -21.61 -14.69
C ALA A 19 18.64 -21.00 -15.39
N LEU A 20 17.63 -21.82 -15.66
CA LEU A 20 16.30 -21.31 -15.97
C LEU A 20 15.95 -20.41 -14.78
N SER A 21 15.97 -19.10 -14.97
CA SER A 21 15.39 -18.17 -14.02
C SER A 21 13.94 -18.60 -13.89
N GLN A 22 13.59 -19.24 -12.77
CA GLN A 22 12.19 -19.36 -12.41
C GLN A 22 11.63 -17.95 -12.43
N PRO A 23 10.44 -17.69 -13.01
CA PRO A 23 9.86 -16.38 -12.94
C PRO A 23 9.83 -15.96 -11.47
N THR A 24 10.58 -14.91 -11.13
CA THR A 24 10.53 -14.31 -9.81
C THR A 24 9.09 -13.96 -9.58
N ASN A 25 8.47 -14.65 -8.64
CA ASN A 25 7.05 -14.61 -8.48
C ASN A 25 6.68 -13.25 -7.89
N ALA A 26 6.13 -12.37 -8.73
CA ALA A 26 5.80 -11.01 -8.31
C ALA A 26 4.74 -11.05 -7.19
N GLN A 27 4.92 -10.18 -6.19
CA GLN A 27 3.90 -9.92 -5.17
C GLN A 27 2.59 -9.53 -5.86
N LYS A 28 1.47 -10.08 -5.41
CA LYS A 28 0.13 -9.69 -5.89
C LYS A 28 -0.68 -9.12 -4.74
N TYR A 29 -1.66 -8.30 -5.06
CA TYR A 29 -2.54 -7.68 -4.08
C TYR A 29 -4.00 -8.08 -4.34
N ALA A 30 -4.73 -8.33 -3.26
CA ALA A 30 -6.17 -8.35 -3.28
C ALA A 30 -6.66 -6.92 -3.02
N ILE A 31 -7.57 -6.44 -3.86
CA ILE A 31 -8.17 -5.11 -3.74
C ILE A 31 -9.53 -5.18 -3.06
N THR A 32 -9.76 -4.28 -2.11
CA THR A 32 -11.05 -4.09 -1.43
C THR A 32 -11.55 -2.68 -1.67
N ASP A 33 -12.74 -2.53 -2.25
CA ASP A 33 -13.49 -1.26 -2.27
C ASP A 33 -13.96 -0.94 -0.86
N LEU A 34 -13.59 0.23 -0.33
CA LEU A 34 -13.98 0.63 1.02
C LEU A 34 -15.44 1.11 1.10
N GLY A 35 -16.07 1.42 -0.04
CA GLY A 35 -17.42 1.97 -0.10
C GLY A 35 -17.47 3.50 0.00
N THR A 36 -18.65 4.05 0.32
CA THR A 36 -18.90 5.48 0.53
C THR A 36 -19.89 5.69 1.69
N LEU A 37 -20.12 6.95 2.08
CA LEU A 37 -21.15 7.34 3.05
C LEU A 37 -22.53 7.56 2.39
N GLY A 38 -22.81 6.83 1.31
CA GLY A 38 -24.06 6.89 0.53
C GLY A 38 -23.99 7.77 -0.72
N GLY A 39 -22.92 8.54 -0.91
CA GLY A 39 -22.62 9.26 -2.16
C GLY A 39 -21.84 8.41 -3.17
N THR A 40 -21.25 9.07 -4.17
CA THR A 40 -20.56 8.42 -5.29
C THR A 40 -19.07 8.20 -5.07
N GLU A 41 -18.39 9.10 -4.34
CA GLU A 41 -16.92 9.11 -4.22
C GLU A 41 -16.40 8.84 -2.81
N SER A 42 -15.18 8.29 -2.73
CA SER A 42 -14.41 8.15 -1.49
C SER A 42 -12.89 8.17 -1.73
N PHE A 43 -12.14 8.56 -0.69
CA PHE A 43 -10.70 8.73 -0.70
C PHE A 43 -10.12 8.27 0.66
N ALA A 44 -9.13 7.36 0.67
CA ALA A 44 -8.44 6.93 1.88
C ALA A 44 -7.05 7.58 1.98
N TYR A 45 -6.66 7.99 3.19
CA TYR A 45 -5.45 8.79 3.41
C TYR A 45 -4.46 8.23 4.43
N ALA A 46 -4.93 7.48 5.44
CA ALA A 46 -4.03 6.86 6.42
C ALA A 46 -4.53 5.49 6.88
N ILE A 47 -3.61 4.60 7.26
CA ILE A 47 -3.87 3.23 7.73
C ILE A 47 -2.91 2.87 8.88
N ASN A 48 -3.43 2.28 9.95
CA ASN A 48 -2.59 1.71 11.01
C ASN A 48 -2.29 0.21 10.79
N ASP A 49 -1.43 -0.38 11.62
CA ASP A 49 -1.07 -1.81 11.54
C ASP A 49 -2.23 -2.75 11.92
N SER A 50 -3.29 -2.24 12.55
CA SER A 50 -4.52 -3.00 12.79
C SER A 50 -5.42 -3.08 11.54
N GLY A 51 -5.14 -2.26 10.51
CA GLY A 51 -5.94 -2.18 9.30
C GLY A 51 -7.13 -1.22 9.42
N ASP A 52 -7.13 -0.35 10.43
CA ASP A 52 -8.08 0.75 10.53
C ASP A 52 -7.64 1.87 9.59
N ILE A 53 -8.59 2.42 8.83
CA ILE A 53 -8.32 3.37 7.74
C ILE A 53 -9.16 4.62 7.94
N ILE A 54 -8.55 5.78 7.79
CA ILE A 54 -9.27 7.05 7.75
C ILE A 54 -9.24 7.68 6.37
N GLY A 55 -10.26 8.48 6.08
CA GLY A 55 -10.43 9.10 4.77
C GLY A 55 -11.69 9.96 4.69
N TYR A 56 -12.05 10.36 3.47
CA TYR A 56 -13.25 11.15 3.18
C TYR A 56 -14.16 10.43 2.20
N ALA A 57 -15.47 10.58 2.38
CA ALA A 57 -16.43 10.07 1.43
C ALA A 57 -17.61 11.02 1.26
N ARG A 58 -18.20 11.01 0.06
CA ARG A 58 -19.40 11.77 -0.25
C ARG A 58 -20.60 11.22 0.51
N TYR A 59 -21.39 12.13 1.07
CA TYR A 59 -22.70 11.83 1.59
C TYR A 59 -23.71 11.61 0.47
N GLN A 60 -24.87 11.03 0.82
CA GLN A 60 -25.97 10.86 -0.12
C GLN A 60 -26.33 12.20 -0.81
N GLY A 61 -26.37 12.19 -2.14
CA GLY A 61 -26.67 13.37 -2.96
C GLY A 61 -25.46 14.20 -3.36
N ASP A 62 -24.24 13.82 -2.94
CA ASP A 62 -22.94 14.35 -3.38
C ASP A 62 -22.68 15.85 -3.14
N THR A 63 -23.53 16.52 -2.36
CA THR A 63 -23.40 17.96 -2.06
C THR A 63 -22.33 18.26 -1.01
N THR A 64 -21.99 17.28 -0.18
CA THR A 64 -21.03 17.39 0.93
C THR A 64 -20.31 16.05 1.14
N SER A 65 -19.20 16.08 1.87
CA SER A 65 -18.38 14.93 2.24
C SER A 65 -18.06 14.95 3.72
N GLY A 66 -17.84 13.78 4.30
CA GLY A 66 -17.45 13.64 5.70
C GLY A 66 -16.25 12.71 5.89
N PRO A 67 -15.52 12.88 7.01
CA PRO A 67 -14.49 11.96 7.42
C PRO A 67 -15.10 10.61 7.81
N PHE A 68 -14.44 9.51 7.43
CA PHE A 68 -14.81 8.17 7.83
C PHE A 68 -13.68 7.46 8.58
N LEU A 69 -14.08 6.49 9.40
CA LEU A 69 -13.23 5.40 9.88
C LEU A 69 -13.74 4.09 9.27
N TRP A 70 -12.87 3.39 8.55
CA TRP A 70 -13.12 2.05 8.07
C TRP A 70 -12.39 1.06 8.97
N SER A 71 -13.14 0.13 9.56
CA SER A 71 -12.59 -0.90 10.43
C SER A 71 -13.39 -2.18 10.27
N ASN A 72 -12.72 -3.32 10.21
CA ASN A 72 -13.35 -4.65 10.16
C ASN A 72 -14.41 -4.79 9.04
N GLY A 73 -14.17 -4.23 7.85
CA GLY A 73 -15.11 -4.32 6.73
C GLY A 73 -16.24 -3.30 6.73
N LYS A 74 -16.24 -2.33 7.66
CA LYS A 74 -17.32 -1.35 7.81
C LYS A 74 -16.78 0.08 7.81
N MET A 75 -17.32 0.91 6.91
CA MET A 75 -17.16 2.36 6.94
C MET A 75 -18.11 2.99 7.97
N THR A 76 -17.59 3.88 8.80
CA THR A 76 -18.30 4.61 9.85
C THR A 76 -18.07 6.11 9.65
N ASP A 77 -19.14 6.90 9.54
CA ASP A 77 -19.06 8.36 9.49
C ASP A 77 -18.62 8.91 10.83
N LEU A 78 -17.46 9.56 10.92
CA LEU A 78 -16.96 10.11 12.18
C LEU A 78 -17.80 11.32 12.63
N ASN A 79 -18.32 12.13 11.70
CA ASN A 79 -19.10 13.32 12.05
C ASN A 79 -20.52 13.00 12.52
N ALA A 80 -21.04 11.81 12.21
CA ALA A 80 -22.31 11.33 12.78
C ALA A 80 -22.24 11.09 14.30
N TYR A 81 -21.04 10.80 14.84
CA TYR A 81 -20.84 10.50 16.26
C TYR A 81 -20.40 11.72 17.07
N TYR A 82 -19.58 12.59 16.50
CA TYR A 82 -19.01 13.75 17.21
C TYR A 82 -19.69 15.08 16.85
N GLY A 83 -20.50 15.08 15.78
CA GLY A 83 -21.34 16.20 15.35
C GLY A 83 -20.61 17.17 14.41
N PRO A 84 -21.26 17.63 13.32
CA PRO A 84 -20.69 18.65 12.43
C PRO A 84 -20.49 20.00 13.14
N GLU A 85 -21.20 20.25 14.24
CA GLU A 85 -21.02 21.44 15.09
C GLU A 85 -19.76 21.37 15.97
N GLN A 86 -19.22 20.18 16.25
CA GLN A 86 -17.90 20.01 16.90
C GLN A 86 -16.76 19.87 15.88
N GLY A 87 -17.07 19.92 14.59
CA GLY A 87 -16.13 20.33 13.57
C GLY A 87 -15.01 19.36 13.21
N PHE A 88 -14.99 18.08 13.57
CA PHE A 88 -13.83 17.23 13.28
C PHE A 88 -13.58 17.01 11.77
N TYR A 89 -12.34 17.24 11.29
CA TYR A 89 -11.84 16.97 9.94
C TYR A 89 -10.52 16.19 10.02
N ALA A 90 -10.53 14.90 9.69
CA ALA A 90 -9.34 14.06 9.57
C ALA A 90 -9.00 13.78 8.10
N GLY A 91 -8.90 14.83 7.29
CA GLY A 91 -8.77 14.74 5.82
C GLY A 91 -7.44 14.23 5.33
N ILE A 92 -7.01 14.71 4.15
CA ILE A 92 -5.64 14.53 3.64
C ILE A 92 -4.60 14.92 4.73
N MET A 93 -5.02 15.74 5.69
CA MET A 93 -4.23 16.28 6.79
C MET A 93 -4.34 15.47 8.09
N GLY A 94 -5.09 14.36 8.14
CA GLY A 94 -5.21 13.54 9.34
C GLY A 94 -4.34 12.28 9.30
N ASN A 95 -4.05 11.74 10.48
CA ASN A 95 -3.28 10.49 10.63
C ASN A 95 -3.88 9.62 11.75
N ILE A 96 -3.55 8.33 11.79
CA ILE A 96 -4.03 7.36 12.78
C ILE A 96 -2.86 6.49 13.28
N ASN A 97 -2.72 6.35 14.60
CA ASN A 97 -1.70 5.47 15.19
C ASN A 97 -2.22 4.05 15.48
N ASN A 98 -1.35 3.15 15.95
CA ASN A 98 -1.72 1.75 16.23
C ASN A 98 -2.58 1.58 17.49
N LEU A 99 -2.73 2.63 18.29
CA LEU A 99 -3.71 2.69 19.38
C LEU A 99 -5.11 3.13 18.91
N GLY A 100 -5.27 3.42 17.62
CA GLY A 100 -6.53 3.90 17.03
C GLY A 100 -6.85 5.35 17.36
N GLN A 101 -5.84 6.15 17.76
CA GLN A 101 -5.98 7.58 17.97
C GLN A 101 -5.85 8.29 16.62
N ILE A 102 -6.78 9.20 16.33
CA ILE A 102 -6.84 9.90 15.05
C ILE A 102 -6.57 11.39 15.31
N VAL A 103 -5.72 12.01 14.51
CA VAL A 103 -5.46 13.45 14.56
C VAL A 103 -5.96 14.14 13.31
N GLY A 104 -6.23 15.45 13.43
CA GLY A 104 -6.66 16.29 12.33
C GLY A 104 -6.92 17.73 12.78
N ASN A 105 -7.86 18.39 12.12
CA ASN A 105 -8.25 19.76 12.43
C ASN A 105 -9.76 19.87 12.69
N SER A 106 -10.21 20.93 13.34
CA SER A 106 -11.64 21.24 13.52
C SER A 106 -12.15 22.27 12.48
N SER A 107 -13.47 22.51 12.42
CA SER A 107 -14.11 23.50 11.52
C SER A 107 -13.74 24.94 11.87
N ASP A 108 -13.50 25.18 13.14
CA ASP A 108 -13.02 26.46 13.70
C ASP A 108 -11.49 26.57 13.68
N GLY A 109 -10.79 25.58 13.09
CA GLY A 109 -9.36 25.68 12.78
C GLY A 109 -8.44 25.27 13.93
N HIS A 110 -8.90 24.50 14.91
CA HIS A 110 -8.06 23.96 15.97
C HIS A 110 -7.44 22.62 15.57
N ALA A 111 -6.26 22.31 16.11
CA ALA A 111 -5.74 20.95 16.05
C ALA A 111 -6.52 20.07 17.04
N VAL A 112 -6.88 18.85 16.63
CA VAL A 112 -7.73 17.96 17.43
C VAL A 112 -7.22 16.53 17.40
N MET A 113 -7.48 15.80 18.49
CA MET A 113 -7.24 14.36 18.58
C MET A 113 -8.53 13.66 18.98
N LEU A 114 -8.92 12.64 18.22
CA LEU A 114 -9.97 11.70 18.57
C LEU A 114 -9.35 10.44 19.18
N SER A 115 -9.73 10.11 20.42
CA SER A 115 -9.30 8.89 21.09
C SER A 115 -10.46 8.28 21.87
N GLN A 116 -10.72 6.98 21.69
CA GLN A 116 -11.77 6.25 22.42
C GLN A 116 -13.17 6.88 22.34
N GLY A 117 -13.46 7.63 21.27
CA GLY A 117 -14.74 8.32 21.09
C GLY A 117 -14.81 9.72 21.73
N GLU A 118 -13.70 10.26 22.23
CA GLU A 118 -13.62 11.62 22.75
C GLU A 118 -12.71 12.48 21.86
N VAL A 119 -13.21 13.64 21.45
CA VAL A 119 -12.43 14.66 20.73
C VAL A 119 -11.79 15.59 21.76
N THR A 120 -10.47 15.59 21.78
CA THR A 120 -9.65 16.51 22.56
C THR A 120 -9.23 17.67 21.67
N ASP A 121 -9.59 18.88 22.07
CA ASP A 121 -9.08 20.12 21.47
C ASP A 121 -7.64 20.36 21.96
N LEU A 122 -6.69 20.40 21.03
CA LEU A 122 -5.28 20.71 21.29
C LEU A 122 -5.01 22.21 21.20
N GLY A 123 -5.96 22.98 20.66
CA GLY A 123 -5.90 24.42 20.46
C GLY A 123 -5.17 24.85 19.19
N THR A 124 -4.91 26.16 19.11
CA THR A 124 -4.27 26.84 17.98
C THR A 124 -2.88 27.41 18.30
N PHE A 125 -2.29 26.99 19.42
CA PHE A 125 -1.08 27.63 19.99
C PHE A 125 -1.25 29.14 20.27
N GLY A 126 -2.48 29.60 20.50
CA GLY A 126 -2.78 31.03 20.70
C GLY A 126 -2.81 31.86 19.42
N GLY A 127 -2.72 31.21 18.25
CA GLY A 127 -2.98 31.80 16.93
C GLY A 127 -4.41 31.56 16.43
N ASP A 128 -4.62 31.78 15.13
CA ASP A 128 -5.95 31.69 14.50
C ASP A 128 -6.23 30.30 13.90
N TYR A 129 -5.21 29.46 13.72
CA TYR A 129 -5.34 28.15 13.08
C TYR A 129 -4.24 27.19 13.51
N ALA A 130 -4.56 25.91 13.67
CA ALA A 130 -3.60 24.80 13.76
C ALA A 130 -4.15 23.53 13.13
N SER A 131 -3.25 22.69 12.63
CA SER A 131 -3.56 21.39 12.05
C SER A 131 -2.57 20.34 12.55
N ALA A 132 -3.08 19.23 13.06
CA ALA A 132 -2.29 18.08 13.45
C ALA A 132 -2.20 17.09 12.29
N LEU A 133 -0.98 16.84 11.80
CA LEU A 133 -0.70 16.08 10.57
C LEU A 133 -0.14 14.68 10.82
N GLY A 134 0.54 14.46 11.95
CA GLY A 134 1.17 13.19 12.28
C GLY A 134 1.05 12.85 13.76
N ILE A 135 0.98 11.55 14.07
CA ILE A 135 0.92 11.02 15.43
C ILE A 135 1.71 9.71 15.50
N ASN A 136 2.47 9.51 16.59
CA ASN A 136 3.15 8.23 16.85
C ASN A 136 2.42 7.39 17.91
N ASP A 137 2.90 6.18 18.19
CA ASP A 137 2.26 5.25 19.15
C ASP A 137 2.45 5.67 20.62
N LEU A 138 3.31 6.67 20.88
CA LEU A 138 3.44 7.32 22.19
C LEU A 138 2.41 8.44 22.38
N GLY A 139 1.58 8.73 21.37
CA GLY A 139 0.59 9.81 21.41
C GLY A 139 1.19 11.21 21.24
N GLN A 140 2.42 11.30 20.74
CA GLN A 140 3.04 12.58 20.38
C GLN A 140 2.52 13.02 19.02
N ILE A 141 2.16 14.30 18.90
CA ILE A 141 1.46 14.83 17.73
C ILE A 141 2.30 15.94 17.12
N VAL A 142 2.39 15.96 15.79
CA VAL A 142 3.07 17.02 15.05
C VAL A 142 2.16 17.64 14.02
N GLY A 143 2.50 18.84 13.60
CA GLY A 143 1.73 19.57 12.61
C GLY A 143 2.25 20.99 12.46
N TYR A 144 1.35 21.94 12.19
CA TYR A 144 1.66 23.36 12.14
C TYR A 144 0.55 24.23 12.72
N PHE A 145 0.90 25.44 13.13
CA PHE A 145 -0.02 26.48 13.55
C PHE A 145 0.29 27.81 12.87
N ALA A 146 -0.71 28.65 12.69
CA ALA A 146 -0.58 29.99 12.15
C ALA A 146 -0.30 31.00 13.27
N LEU A 147 0.74 31.81 13.09
CA LEU A 147 1.01 32.97 13.92
C LEU A 147 0.09 34.15 13.55
N PRO A 148 -0.11 35.13 14.45
CA PRO A 148 -0.81 36.37 14.12
C PRO A 148 -0.20 37.16 12.95
N SER A 149 1.08 36.91 12.62
CA SER A 149 1.77 37.49 11.46
C SER A 149 1.38 36.83 10.12
N GLY A 150 0.62 35.73 10.14
CA GLY A 150 0.26 34.92 8.97
C GLY A 150 1.26 33.82 8.61
N HIS A 151 2.40 33.72 9.29
CA HIS A 151 3.39 32.65 9.07
C HIS A 151 2.98 31.36 9.78
N HIS A 152 3.35 30.20 9.24
CA HIS A 152 3.08 28.90 9.85
C HIS A 152 4.32 28.33 10.51
N HIS A 153 4.21 27.86 11.75
CA HIS A 153 5.30 27.20 12.47
C HIS A 153 4.91 25.77 12.80
N ALA A 154 5.86 24.85 12.64
CA ALA A 154 5.72 23.48 13.03
C ALA A 154 5.59 23.37 14.56
N PHE A 155 4.87 22.35 15.04
CA PHE A 155 4.80 22.06 16.47
C PHE A 155 5.02 20.58 16.78
N LEU A 156 5.38 20.32 18.04
CA LEU A 156 5.31 19.04 18.72
C LEU A 156 4.39 19.19 19.93
N TYR A 157 3.38 18.36 20.03
CA TYR A 157 2.51 18.23 21.20
C TYR A 157 2.85 16.93 21.92
N THR A 158 3.27 17.04 23.19
CA THR A 158 3.61 15.91 24.05
C THR A 158 3.17 16.22 25.47
N ASP A 159 2.58 15.24 26.16
CA ASP A 159 2.19 15.35 27.57
C ASP A 159 1.33 16.59 27.91
N GLY A 160 0.42 16.98 27.01
CA GLY A 160 -0.45 18.14 27.19
C GLY A 160 0.17 19.49 26.82
N VAL A 161 1.42 19.50 26.34
CA VAL A 161 2.16 20.71 26.02
C VAL A 161 2.44 20.76 24.52
N MET A 162 1.89 21.76 23.84
CA MET A 162 2.30 22.12 22.49
C MET A 162 3.60 22.93 22.58
N THR A 163 4.57 22.62 21.72
CA THR A 163 5.90 23.27 21.64
C THR A 163 6.20 23.61 20.20
N ALA A 164 6.52 24.88 19.91
CA ALA A 164 6.90 25.29 18.56
C ALA A 164 8.28 24.73 18.17
N LEU A 165 8.36 24.13 16.97
CA LEU A 165 9.60 23.72 16.32
C LEU A 165 10.00 24.86 15.37
N GLY A 166 10.83 25.78 15.89
CA GLY A 166 11.18 27.01 15.18
C GLY A 166 11.74 26.76 13.76
N PRO A 167 11.57 27.72 12.81
CA PRO A 167 12.05 27.55 11.44
C PRO A 167 13.58 27.73 11.31
N PHE A 168 14.12 27.62 10.09
CA PHE A 168 15.49 28.06 9.75
C PHE A 168 15.66 29.61 9.77
N GLY A 169 15.13 30.30 10.79
CA GLY A 169 15.16 31.77 10.93
C GLY A 169 13.86 32.34 11.52
N GLU A 170 13.86 33.64 11.86
CA GLU A 170 12.74 34.31 12.56
C GLU A 170 11.50 34.59 11.67
N GLU A 171 11.63 34.56 10.34
CA GLU A 171 10.55 34.87 9.37
C GLU A 171 10.18 33.69 8.45
N ALA A 172 10.68 32.49 8.76
CA ALA A 172 10.47 31.32 7.91
C ALA A 172 9.21 30.52 8.29
N ILE A 173 8.63 29.82 7.32
CA ILE A 173 7.53 28.88 7.53
C ILE A 173 8.13 27.52 7.89
N SER A 174 7.52 26.77 8.80
CA SER A 174 7.81 25.35 9.03
C SER A 174 6.52 24.54 9.18
N VAL A 175 6.53 23.32 8.64
CA VAL A 175 5.44 22.35 8.75
C VAL A 175 6.05 20.99 9.06
N ALA A 176 5.63 20.37 10.16
CA ALA A 176 5.97 18.99 10.48
C ALA A 176 4.90 18.05 9.93
N THR A 177 5.31 17.09 9.11
CA THR A 177 4.43 16.19 8.35
C THR A 177 4.27 14.82 8.99
N ALA A 178 5.34 14.29 9.60
CA ALA A 178 5.35 12.96 10.19
C ALA A 178 6.28 12.88 11.40
N ILE A 179 6.03 11.88 12.25
CA ILE A 179 6.79 11.59 13.47
C ILE A 179 6.87 10.06 13.66
N ASN A 180 8.04 9.54 14.00
CA ASN A 180 8.21 8.11 14.34
C ASN A 180 8.18 7.87 15.86
N ASP A 181 8.20 6.61 16.29
CA ASP A 181 8.10 6.23 17.71
C ASP A 181 9.37 6.57 18.53
N SER A 182 10.46 6.94 17.87
CA SER A 182 11.65 7.49 18.51
C SER A 182 11.58 9.01 18.72
N GLY A 183 10.49 9.66 18.31
CA GLY A 183 10.29 11.11 18.40
C GLY A 183 11.06 11.91 17.35
N MET A 184 11.54 11.26 16.28
CA MET A 184 12.12 11.97 15.12
C MET A 184 10.99 12.52 14.26
N ILE A 185 11.13 13.78 13.83
CA ILE A 185 10.08 14.51 13.14
C ILE A 185 10.59 14.95 11.77
N THR A 186 9.80 14.76 10.73
CA THR A 186 10.11 15.26 9.38
C THR A 186 9.14 16.33 8.95
N GLY A 187 9.54 17.08 7.93
CA GLY A 187 8.72 18.11 7.35
C GLY A 187 9.48 18.97 6.37
N PHE A 188 8.99 20.18 6.15
CA PHE A 188 9.68 21.19 5.36
C PHE A 188 9.64 22.54 6.07
N ALA A 189 10.66 23.34 5.84
CA ALA A 189 10.72 24.73 6.27
C ALA A 189 11.24 25.60 5.14
N THR A 190 10.79 26.85 5.04
CA THR A 190 11.35 27.79 4.07
C THR A 190 12.66 28.35 4.59
N ASP A 191 13.63 28.57 3.72
CA ASP A 191 14.74 29.45 4.09
C ASP A 191 14.26 30.92 4.10
N SER A 192 14.87 31.76 4.94
CA SER A 192 14.48 33.18 5.09
C SER A 192 14.96 34.08 3.93
N TYR A 193 15.66 33.54 2.93
CA TYR A 193 16.34 34.32 1.89
C TYR A 193 15.77 34.10 0.48
N THR A 194 15.39 32.88 0.18
CA THR A 194 14.85 32.41 -1.10
C THR A 194 13.39 32.00 -1.01
N VAL A 195 12.86 31.79 0.21
CA VAL A 195 11.49 31.33 0.49
C VAL A 195 11.21 29.92 -0.09
N SER A 196 12.25 29.20 -0.52
CA SER A 196 12.11 27.85 -1.06
C SER A 196 11.96 26.83 0.07
N ALA A 197 11.06 25.86 -0.10
CA ALA A 197 10.87 24.78 0.86
C ALA A 197 12.11 23.86 0.93
N ARG A 198 12.54 23.54 2.14
CA ARG A 198 13.68 22.67 2.46
C ARG A 198 13.22 21.57 3.39
N ALA A 199 13.39 20.32 2.99
CA ALA A 199 13.11 19.16 3.81
C ALA A 199 13.97 19.18 5.06
N PHE A 200 13.37 18.94 6.23
CA PHE A 200 14.10 18.85 7.48
C PHE A 200 13.88 17.52 8.20
N LEU A 201 14.86 17.15 9.03
CA LEU A 201 14.76 16.16 10.09
C LEU A 201 15.01 16.86 11.43
N TYR A 202 14.04 16.84 12.32
CA TYR A 202 14.15 17.33 13.69
C TYR A 202 14.37 16.15 14.63
N ASN A 203 15.48 16.17 15.35
CA ASN A 203 15.85 15.12 16.29
C ASN A 203 16.63 15.72 17.46
N ASN A 204 16.30 15.31 18.69
CA ASN A 204 16.96 15.77 19.92
C ASN A 204 17.11 17.30 20.03
N GLY A 205 16.06 18.05 19.66
CA GLY A 205 16.07 19.51 19.74
C GLY A 205 16.67 20.23 18.53
N ILE A 206 17.19 19.49 17.55
CA ILE A 206 17.95 20.05 16.43
C ILE A 206 17.20 19.82 15.11
N MET A 207 16.86 20.90 14.41
CA MET A 207 16.35 20.88 13.04
C MET A 207 17.53 20.84 12.05
N THR A 208 17.61 19.79 11.24
CA THR A 208 18.68 19.58 10.25
C THR A 208 18.09 19.63 8.84
N ASP A 209 18.67 20.42 7.93
CA ASP A 209 18.34 20.36 6.50
C ASP A 209 18.80 19.02 5.92
N ILE A 210 17.87 18.27 5.34
CA ILE A 210 18.10 16.96 4.72
C ILE A 210 17.82 16.97 3.21
N SER A 211 17.73 18.15 2.61
CA SER A 211 17.46 18.33 1.18
C SER A 211 18.48 17.58 0.32
N PRO A 212 18.03 16.90 -0.76
CA PRO A 212 18.91 16.39 -1.80
C PRO A 212 19.85 17.46 -2.37
N PHE A 213 21.05 17.05 -2.77
CA PHE A 213 22.00 17.97 -3.41
C PHE A 213 21.39 18.54 -4.70
N ASP A 214 21.64 19.83 -4.96
CA ASP A 214 21.11 20.58 -6.11
C ASP A 214 19.58 20.74 -6.15
N SER A 215 18.87 20.48 -5.04
CA SER A 215 17.44 20.77 -4.94
C SER A 215 17.19 22.27 -4.74
N ARG A 216 16.31 22.84 -5.56
CA ARG A 216 15.69 24.15 -5.32
C ARG A 216 14.62 24.06 -4.25
N GLU A 217 13.78 23.03 -4.29
CA GLU A 217 12.75 22.75 -3.30
C GLU A 217 12.81 21.28 -2.86
N SER A 218 12.47 20.99 -1.62
CA SER A 218 12.32 19.62 -1.14
C SER A 218 11.34 19.50 0.03
N TYR A 219 10.69 18.33 0.10
CA TYR A 219 9.67 18.00 1.07
C TYR A 219 9.97 16.61 1.64
N ALA A 220 10.09 16.50 2.96
CA ALA A 220 10.05 15.20 3.62
C ALA A 220 8.59 14.91 4.01
N ARG A 221 8.02 13.85 3.45
CA ARG A 221 6.61 13.51 3.61
C ARG A 221 6.37 12.57 4.78
N ASP A 222 7.23 11.57 4.93
CA ASP A 222 7.05 10.53 5.92
C ASP A 222 8.38 9.96 6.44
N ILE A 223 8.33 9.32 7.62
CA ILE A 223 9.48 8.73 8.31
C ILE A 223 9.10 7.41 9.00
N ASN A 224 9.88 6.36 8.75
CA ASN A 224 9.68 5.07 9.44
C ASN A 224 10.45 4.99 10.78
N ASN A 225 10.25 3.91 11.55
CA ASN A 225 10.88 3.71 12.85
C ASN A 225 12.38 3.41 12.78
N HIS A 226 12.92 3.17 11.58
CA HIS A 226 14.37 3.09 11.33
C HIS A 226 14.99 4.46 11.02
N GLY A 227 14.21 5.54 11.00
CA GLY A 227 14.66 6.89 10.68
C GLY A 227 14.90 7.12 9.18
N GLN A 228 14.35 6.25 8.32
CA GLN A 228 14.37 6.45 6.88
C GLN A 228 13.25 7.40 6.49
N VAL A 229 13.56 8.36 5.61
CA VAL A 229 12.65 9.45 5.23
C VAL A 229 12.28 9.33 3.76
N ALA A 230 10.99 9.34 3.43
CA ALA A 230 10.49 9.42 2.07
C ALA A 230 10.00 10.84 1.75
N GLY A 231 10.13 11.23 0.48
CA GLY A 231 9.60 12.50 0.02
C GLY A 231 10.03 12.82 -1.42
N GLU A 232 9.93 14.09 -1.78
CA GLU A 232 10.20 14.57 -3.13
C GLU A 232 10.99 15.89 -3.13
N TYR A 233 11.64 16.17 -4.25
CA TYR A 233 12.42 17.37 -4.45
C TYR A 233 12.37 17.85 -5.90
N LEU A 234 12.58 19.15 -6.09
CA LEU A 234 12.71 19.80 -7.38
C LEU A 234 14.17 20.23 -7.57
N PRO A 235 14.94 19.63 -8.50
CA PRO A 235 16.26 20.11 -8.85
C PRO A 235 16.23 21.48 -9.56
N TYR A 236 17.36 22.19 -9.60
CA TYR A 236 17.47 23.46 -10.35
C TYR A 236 17.19 23.31 -11.85
N SER A 237 17.47 22.13 -12.40
CA SER A 237 17.12 21.77 -13.76
C SER A 237 16.46 20.40 -13.79
N GLY A 238 15.25 20.32 -14.35
CA GLY A 238 14.52 19.09 -14.52
C GLY A 238 13.20 19.03 -13.73
N PRO A 239 12.54 17.86 -13.76
CA PRO A 239 11.24 17.62 -13.14
C PRO A 239 11.35 17.29 -11.64
N PHE A 240 10.22 17.15 -10.95
CA PHE A 240 10.18 16.64 -9.58
C PHE A 240 10.69 15.21 -9.51
N ARG A 241 11.36 14.87 -8.41
CA ARG A 241 11.99 13.57 -8.16
C ARG A 241 11.66 13.08 -6.77
N CYS A 242 11.44 11.79 -6.62
CA CYS A 242 11.22 11.16 -5.33
C CYS A 242 12.55 10.68 -4.77
N PHE A 243 12.69 10.78 -3.45
CA PHE A 243 13.83 10.25 -2.75
C PHE A 243 13.43 9.43 -1.52
N VAL A 244 14.31 8.50 -1.16
CA VAL A 244 14.36 7.90 0.17
C VAL A 244 15.72 8.20 0.75
N ARG A 245 15.74 8.73 1.97
CA ARG A 245 16.94 9.03 2.72
C ARG A 245 17.11 7.99 3.82
N SER A 246 18.26 7.35 3.88
CA SER A 246 18.64 6.43 4.97
C SER A 246 19.98 6.91 5.53
N GLU A 247 19.98 7.37 6.78
CA GLU A 247 21.11 8.15 7.30
C GLU A 247 21.47 9.27 6.32
N HIS A 248 22.74 9.55 6.05
CA HIS A 248 23.14 10.59 5.10
C HIS A 248 22.99 10.21 3.62
N LEU A 249 22.55 9.00 3.28
CA LEU A 249 22.44 8.55 1.90
C LEU A 249 21.04 8.85 1.35
N ILE A 250 20.99 9.60 0.25
CA ILE A 250 19.77 9.90 -0.51
C ILE A 250 19.77 9.04 -1.76
N SER A 251 18.71 8.25 -1.94
CA SER A 251 18.47 7.42 -3.11
C SER A 251 17.29 7.97 -3.90
N ASP A 252 17.48 8.23 -5.19
CA ASP A 252 16.40 8.57 -6.11
C ASP A 252 15.58 7.31 -6.47
N LEU A 253 14.25 7.41 -6.45
CA LEU A 253 13.37 6.26 -6.69
C LEU A 253 13.10 6.01 -8.18
N GLY A 254 13.44 6.94 -9.06
CA GLY A 254 13.00 6.96 -10.45
C GLY A 254 11.54 7.35 -10.61
N THR A 255 10.96 7.01 -11.77
CA THR A 255 9.55 7.20 -12.13
C THR A 255 9.02 5.92 -12.78
N LEU A 256 7.69 5.73 -12.83
CA LEU A 256 7.07 4.65 -13.60
C LEU A 256 7.25 4.91 -15.10
N ALA A 257 6.90 6.13 -15.50
CA ALA A 257 7.19 6.75 -16.77
C ALA A 257 7.17 8.28 -16.58
N GLY A 258 7.27 9.02 -17.69
CA GLY A 258 7.27 10.48 -17.63
C GLY A 258 8.42 10.99 -16.77
N ILE A 259 8.21 12.16 -16.16
CA ILE A 259 9.29 12.93 -15.55
C ILE A 259 9.11 13.21 -14.05
N ASP A 260 7.88 13.12 -13.51
CA ASP A 260 7.57 13.49 -12.12
C ASP A 260 7.24 12.27 -11.22
N CYS A 261 7.28 12.46 -9.90
CA CYS A 261 6.67 11.55 -8.94
C CYS A 261 6.50 12.24 -7.57
N VAL A 262 5.67 11.65 -6.70
CA VAL A 262 5.47 12.05 -5.31
C VAL A 262 5.54 10.81 -4.43
N ALA A 263 6.41 10.78 -3.41
CA ALA A 263 6.52 9.69 -2.44
C ALA A 263 5.86 10.11 -1.13
N LEU A 264 4.76 9.44 -0.77
CA LEU A 264 3.87 9.91 0.30
C LEU A 264 4.07 9.18 1.63
N ALA A 265 4.40 7.88 1.60
CA ALA A 265 4.54 7.08 2.83
C ALA A 265 5.62 5.99 2.72
N ILE A 266 6.16 5.57 3.87
CA ILE A 266 7.20 4.55 4.00
C ILE A 266 6.96 3.65 5.22
N ASN A 267 6.97 2.33 5.02
CA ASN A 267 6.87 1.37 6.14
C ASN A 267 8.24 1.00 6.73
N ASP A 268 8.24 0.23 7.83
CA ASP A 268 9.46 -0.22 8.52
C ASP A 268 10.28 -1.24 7.72
N GLN A 269 9.74 -1.80 6.64
CA GLN A 269 10.51 -2.60 5.68
C GLN A 269 11.25 -1.73 4.64
N GLY A 270 11.06 -0.42 4.67
CA GLY A 270 11.63 0.54 3.72
C GLY A 270 10.93 0.53 2.37
N GLU A 271 9.70 0.04 2.31
CA GLU A 271 8.86 0.08 1.11
C GLU A 271 8.16 1.45 1.06
N VAL A 272 8.21 2.11 -0.09
CA VAL A 272 7.66 3.46 -0.26
C VAL A 272 6.49 3.42 -1.22
N VAL A 273 5.41 4.14 -0.92
CA VAL A 273 4.26 4.30 -1.82
C VAL A 273 4.05 5.76 -2.17
N GLY A 274 3.33 5.99 -3.27
CA GLY A 274 3.06 7.31 -3.78
C GLY A 274 2.39 7.27 -5.14
N SER A 275 2.58 8.32 -5.94
CA SER A 275 2.06 8.40 -7.30
C SER A 275 3.13 8.86 -8.29
N SER A 276 3.08 8.35 -9.52
CA SER A 276 3.98 8.71 -10.63
C SER A 276 3.23 8.59 -11.97
N PRO A 277 3.54 9.42 -12.97
CA PRO A 277 2.98 9.27 -14.31
C PRO A 277 3.33 7.91 -14.91
N ALA A 278 2.34 7.24 -15.48
CA ALA A 278 2.47 6.02 -16.25
C ALA A 278 1.95 6.24 -17.68
N VAL A 279 2.49 5.49 -18.66
CA VAL A 279 1.99 5.56 -20.04
C VAL A 279 0.71 4.76 -20.14
N VAL A 280 -0.41 5.43 -20.42
CA VAL A 280 -1.73 4.81 -20.56
C VAL A 280 -2.19 4.70 -22.01
N GLY A 281 -1.47 5.32 -22.94
CA GLY A 281 -1.77 5.23 -24.35
C GLY A 281 -0.81 6.03 -25.22
N THR A 282 -1.16 6.12 -26.50
CA THR A 282 -0.42 6.88 -27.50
C THR A 282 -1.39 7.72 -28.32
N GLU A 283 -1.14 9.02 -28.42
CA GLU A 283 -1.84 9.93 -29.30
C GLU A 283 -1.03 10.14 -30.58
N ILE A 284 -1.69 10.10 -31.74
CA ILE A 284 -1.05 10.33 -33.03
C ILE A 284 -1.42 11.74 -33.50
N SER A 285 -0.40 12.59 -33.68
CA SER A 285 -0.56 13.91 -34.28
C SER A 285 0.13 13.95 -35.64
N CYS A 286 -0.62 14.29 -36.69
CA CYS A 286 -0.10 14.37 -38.05
C CYS A 286 -0.09 15.83 -38.53
N ASP A 287 1.04 16.25 -39.07
CA ASP A 287 1.17 17.49 -39.82
C ASP A 287 0.57 17.30 -41.22
N PHE A 288 -0.52 18.03 -41.50
CA PHE A 288 -1.25 17.92 -42.76
C PHE A 288 -0.53 18.58 -43.95
N GLU A 289 0.46 19.45 -43.72
CA GLU A 289 1.25 20.08 -44.77
C GLU A 289 2.44 19.21 -45.18
N THR A 290 3.11 18.58 -44.22
CA THR A 290 4.28 17.72 -44.50
C THR A 290 3.95 16.24 -44.65
N GLY A 291 2.76 15.80 -44.20
CA GLY A 291 2.34 14.40 -44.19
C GLY A 291 3.05 13.55 -43.14
N MET A 292 3.79 14.17 -42.22
CA MET A 292 4.52 13.49 -41.14
C MET A 292 3.62 13.30 -39.92
N CYS A 293 3.63 12.10 -39.36
CA CYS A 293 2.92 11.79 -38.10
C CYS A 293 3.91 11.49 -36.98
N TYR A 294 3.57 11.93 -35.77
CA TYR A 294 4.32 11.72 -34.55
C TYR A 294 3.42 11.08 -33.50
N GLU A 295 3.95 10.05 -32.85
CA GLU A 295 3.31 9.40 -31.70
C GLU A 295 3.78 10.06 -30.40
N TYR A 296 2.83 10.48 -29.58
CA TYR A 296 3.07 11.06 -28.26
C TYR A 296 2.49 10.15 -27.18
N PRO A 297 3.27 9.76 -26.16
CA PRO A 297 2.73 9.02 -25.04
C PRO A 297 1.73 9.89 -24.27
N VAL A 298 0.59 9.29 -23.93
CA VAL A 298 -0.40 9.86 -23.03
C VAL A 298 -0.11 9.34 -21.63
N TYR A 299 -0.04 10.26 -20.66
CA TYR A 299 0.28 9.94 -19.29
C TYR A 299 -0.95 10.09 -18.38
N SER A 300 -1.08 9.18 -17.42
CA SER A 300 -1.99 9.29 -16.27
C SER A 300 -1.21 9.05 -14.98
N TRP A 301 -1.70 9.54 -13.85
CA TRP A 301 -1.08 9.28 -12.55
C TRP A 301 -1.45 7.89 -12.06
N HIS A 302 -0.47 7.05 -11.79
CA HIS A 302 -0.67 5.73 -11.21
C HIS A 302 -0.01 5.64 -9.84
N GLY A 303 -0.65 4.92 -8.93
CA GLY A 303 -0.08 4.59 -7.65
C GLY A 303 1.12 3.65 -7.83
N PHE A 304 2.19 3.86 -7.08
CA PHE A 304 3.37 2.98 -7.12
C PHE A 304 3.68 2.33 -5.77
N LEU A 305 4.37 1.19 -5.85
CA LEU A 305 5.14 0.59 -4.75
C LEU A 305 6.62 0.56 -5.13
N TYR A 306 7.46 1.20 -4.34
CA TYR A 306 8.91 1.10 -4.45
C TYR A 306 9.41 0.04 -3.47
N LYS A 307 9.92 -1.06 -4.02
CA LYS A 307 10.44 -2.20 -3.26
C LYS A 307 11.63 -2.81 -3.97
N ASN A 308 12.64 -3.26 -3.22
CA ASN A 308 13.86 -3.86 -3.78
C ASN A 308 14.55 -2.97 -4.83
N LYS A 309 14.59 -1.65 -4.58
CA LYS A 309 15.18 -0.63 -5.47
C LYS A 309 14.49 -0.48 -6.83
N ARG A 310 13.22 -0.86 -6.93
CA ARG A 310 12.42 -0.74 -8.15
C ARG A 310 11.07 -0.13 -7.82
N MET A 311 10.69 0.89 -8.59
CA MET A 311 9.32 1.39 -8.63
C MET A 311 8.45 0.44 -9.47
N ILE A 312 7.30 0.06 -8.94
CA ILE A 312 6.38 -0.91 -9.53
C ILE A 312 5.00 -0.26 -9.57
N ASP A 313 4.35 -0.29 -10.72
CA ASP A 313 2.99 0.22 -10.88
C ASP A 313 2.01 -0.69 -10.13
N LEU A 314 1.19 -0.13 -9.23
CA LEU A 314 0.23 -0.91 -8.46
C LEU A 314 -0.83 -1.58 -9.35
N ASN A 315 -1.11 -1.02 -10.53
CA ASN A 315 -2.02 -1.60 -11.51
C ASN A 315 -1.48 -2.92 -12.12
N GLU A 316 -0.17 -3.13 -12.10
CA GLU A 316 0.44 -4.42 -12.49
C GLU A 316 0.30 -5.49 -11.39
N LEU A 317 -0.02 -5.09 -10.16
CA LEU A 317 -0.05 -5.96 -8.99
C LEU A 317 -1.45 -6.47 -8.62
N ILE A 318 -2.49 -5.91 -9.22
CA ILE A 318 -3.89 -6.36 -9.10
C ILE A 318 -4.34 -7.12 -10.37
N PRO A 319 -5.50 -7.81 -10.35
CA PRO A 319 -6.08 -8.37 -11.57
C PRO A 319 -6.43 -7.28 -12.59
N SER A 320 -6.08 -7.48 -13.86
CA SER A 320 -6.34 -6.51 -14.93
C SER A 320 -7.83 -6.34 -15.25
N ASP A 321 -8.66 -7.30 -14.85
CA ASP A 321 -10.12 -7.29 -14.99
C ASP A 321 -10.84 -6.84 -13.70
N SER A 322 -10.10 -6.33 -12.71
CA SER A 322 -10.65 -5.84 -11.45
C SER A 322 -11.60 -4.65 -11.61
N GLY A 323 -11.56 -3.95 -12.75
CA GLY A 323 -12.31 -2.73 -13.01
C GLY A 323 -11.75 -1.50 -12.31
N TRP A 324 -10.55 -1.60 -11.74
CA TRP A 324 -9.85 -0.52 -11.07
C TRP A 324 -8.70 0.04 -11.90
N GLU A 325 -8.52 1.35 -11.81
CA GLU A 325 -7.29 2.06 -12.17
C GLU A 325 -6.83 2.84 -10.93
N LEU A 326 -5.70 2.43 -10.33
CA LEU A 326 -5.18 2.94 -9.08
C LEU A 326 -4.30 4.16 -9.33
N GLU A 327 -4.70 5.31 -8.82
CA GLU A 327 -4.05 6.58 -9.15
C GLU A 327 -3.13 7.10 -8.05
N TRP A 328 -3.57 7.02 -6.80
CA TRP A 328 -2.83 7.53 -5.66
C TRP A 328 -2.78 6.50 -4.54
N ALA A 329 -1.57 6.18 -4.09
CA ALA A 329 -1.33 5.44 -2.85
C ALA A 329 -0.82 6.43 -1.79
N TYR A 330 -1.62 6.64 -0.75
CA TYR A 330 -1.36 7.66 0.27
C TYR A 330 -0.58 7.11 1.45
N ASP A 331 -0.83 5.86 1.83
CA ASP A 331 -0.24 5.30 3.03
C ASP A 331 -0.01 3.77 2.93
N ILE A 332 0.98 3.28 3.66
CA ILE A 332 1.40 1.88 3.73
C ILE A 332 1.75 1.49 5.16
N ASN A 333 1.13 0.43 5.68
CA ASN A 333 1.43 -0.08 7.02
C ASN A 333 2.56 -1.14 7.00
N ASN A 334 2.98 -1.62 8.18
CA ASN A 334 4.06 -2.59 8.33
C ASN A 334 3.67 -4.03 7.95
N LYS A 335 2.39 -4.26 7.62
CA LYS A 335 1.92 -5.50 6.96
C LYS A 335 2.01 -5.40 5.44
N GLY A 336 2.46 -4.27 4.90
CA GLY A 336 2.52 -3.98 3.48
C GLY A 336 1.15 -3.72 2.85
N GLN A 337 0.11 -3.44 3.66
CA GLN A 337 -1.19 -3.03 3.17
C GLN A 337 -1.13 -1.58 2.73
N ILE A 338 -1.73 -1.26 1.59
CA ILE A 338 -1.64 0.06 0.96
C ILE A 338 -3.05 0.64 0.81
N VAL A 339 -3.23 1.90 1.17
CA VAL A 339 -4.50 2.61 0.98
C VAL A 339 -4.34 3.81 0.07
N GLY A 340 -5.44 4.20 -0.55
CA GLY A 340 -5.46 5.32 -1.46
C GLY A 340 -6.77 5.39 -2.23
N TYR A 341 -6.74 5.96 -3.42
CA TYR A 341 -7.90 6.02 -4.30
C TYR A 341 -7.53 5.85 -5.77
N GLY A 342 -8.54 5.46 -6.54
CA GLY A 342 -8.46 5.30 -7.98
C GLY A 342 -9.85 5.35 -8.60
N THR A 343 -9.95 5.16 -9.90
CA THR A 343 -11.25 5.04 -10.55
C THR A 343 -11.74 3.59 -10.56
N PHE A 344 -13.05 3.42 -10.43
CA PHE A 344 -13.69 2.11 -10.43
C PHE A 344 -15.00 2.09 -11.21
N GLY A 345 -15.21 1.03 -11.98
CA GLY A 345 -16.47 0.75 -12.69
C GLY A 345 -16.71 1.57 -13.96
N ALA A 346 -17.94 1.50 -14.49
CA ALA A 346 -18.37 2.23 -15.69
C ALA A 346 -19.78 2.83 -15.48
N PRO A 347 -19.97 4.16 -15.45
CA PRO A 347 -18.93 5.20 -15.59
C PRO A 347 -17.94 5.18 -14.42
N SER A 348 -16.68 5.54 -14.70
CA SER A 348 -15.61 5.61 -13.71
C SER A 348 -15.91 6.66 -12.64
N VAL A 349 -15.86 6.25 -11.37
CA VAL A 349 -15.95 7.15 -10.21
C VAL A 349 -14.77 6.92 -9.28
N TYR A 350 -14.35 7.95 -8.55
CA TYR A 350 -13.27 7.82 -7.57
C TYR A 350 -13.71 7.01 -6.36
N ARG A 351 -12.92 6.01 -5.98
CA ARG A 351 -13.21 5.13 -4.86
C ARG A 351 -11.95 4.90 -4.04
N ALA A 352 -12.13 4.87 -2.72
CA ALA A 352 -11.09 4.49 -1.79
C ALA A 352 -10.86 2.97 -1.85
N PHE A 353 -9.60 2.56 -1.84
CA PHE A 353 -9.22 1.16 -1.84
C PHE A 353 -8.35 0.79 -0.64
N LEU A 354 -8.38 -0.49 -0.31
CA LEU A 354 -7.36 -1.19 0.47
C LEU A 354 -6.75 -2.30 -0.39
N LEU A 355 -5.44 -2.24 -0.59
CA LEU A 355 -4.65 -3.33 -1.14
C LEU A 355 -4.07 -4.16 0.00
N SER A 356 -4.33 -5.47 -0.01
CA SER A 356 -3.73 -6.41 0.94
C SER A 356 -2.81 -7.40 0.22
N PRO A 357 -1.54 -7.57 0.65
CA PRO A 357 -0.62 -8.53 0.03
C PRO A 357 -1.19 -9.95 0.05
N VAL A 358 -1.25 -10.59 -1.12
CA VAL A 358 -1.65 -12.00 -1.23
C VAL A 358 -0.50 -12.89 -0.82
N THR A 359 -0.72 -13.65 0.25
CA THR A 359 0.23 -14.66 0.71
C THR A 359 0.05 -15.95 -0.08
N ARG A 360 1.13 -16.47 -0.66
CA ARG A 360 1.06 -17.73 -1.39
C ARG A 360 1.02 -18.90 -0.43
N THR A 361 0.12 -19.83 -0.67
CA THR A 361 0.09 -21.12 0.02
C THR A 361 0.30 -22.25 -0.97
N THR A 362 0.89 -23.35 -0.50
CA THR A 362 0.96 -24.57 -1.31
C THR A 362 -0.37 -25.32 -1.17
N ILE A 363 -0.93 -25.74 -2.30
CA ILE A 363 -2.10 -26.61 -2.32
C ILE A 363 -1.80 -27.90 -3.08
N ARG A 364 -2.55 -28.95 -2.75
CA ARG A 364 -2.59 -30.19 -3.50
C ARG A 364 -4.02 -30.55 -3.85
N ILE A 365 -4.35 -30.47 -5.14
CA ILE A 365 -5.61 -30.98 -5.66
C ILE A 365 -5.50 -32.50 -5.71
N LYS A 366 -6.55 -33.21 -5.29
CA LYS A 366 -6.60 -34.67 -5.22
C LYS A 366 -5.34 -35.31 -4.59
N PRO A 367 -5.03 -35.00 -3.32
CA PRO A 367 -3.76 -35.38 -2.69
C PRO A 367 -3.48 -36.89 -2.68
N SER A 368 -4.51 -37.74 -2.71
CA SER A 368 -4.34 -39.20 -2.80
C SER A 368 -4.15 -39.75 -4.23
N HIS A 369 -3.95 -38.90 -5.24
CA HIS A 369 -3.83 -39.31 -6.64
C HIS A 369 -2.60 -38.69 -7.29
N VAL A 370 -1.97 -39.45 -8.19
CA VAL A 370 -0.81 -38.99 -8.98
C VAL A 370 -1.19 -37.88 -9.96
N PHE A 371 -2.42 -37.92 -10.50
CA PHE A 371 -2.91 -36.94 -11.47
C PHE A 371 -4.18 -36.25 -10.98
N ASN A 372 -4.25 -34.95 -11.23
CA ASN A 372 -5.38 -34.09 -10.86
C ASN A 372 -6.48 -34.12 -11.93
N LYS A 373 -6.92 -35.32 -12.31
CA LYS A 373 -7.96 -35.49 -13.34
C LYS A 373 -9.33 -35.09 -12.78
N ILE A 374 -9.92 -34.00 -13.25
CA ILE A 374 -11.25 -33.54 -12.82
C ILE A 374 -12.26 -33.93 -13.89
N ASN A 375 -13.18 -34.83 -13.54
CA ASN A 375 -14.26 -35.20 -14.45
C ASN A 375 -15.43 -34.24 -14.29
N PHE A 376 -15.57 -33.21 -15.12
CA PHE A 376 -16.61 -32.19 -14.92
C PHE A 376 -18.03 -32.71 -15.22
N LYS A 377 -18.18 -33.81 -15.96
CA LYS A 377 -19.49 -34.43 -16.29
C LYS A 377 -20.02 -35.38 -15.22
N ARG A 378 -19.13 -36.11 -14.54
CA ARG A 378 -19.49 -37.18 -13.57
C ARG A 378 -18.96 -36.93 -12.17
N GLY A 379 -17.97 -36.05 -12.02
CA GLY A 379 -17.34 -35.74 -10.76
C GLY A 379 -18.33 -35.06 -9.82
N LYS A 380 -18.33 -35.49 -8.56
CA LYS A 380 -19.15 -34.86 -7.52
C LYS A 380 -18.35 -33.89 -6.67
N LYS A 381 -17.11 -34.27 -6.32
CA LYS A 381 -16.28 -33.53 -5.36
C LYS A 381 -14.81 -33.52 -5.78
N ILE A 382 -14.13 -32.43 -5.45
CA ILE A 382 -12.69 -32.22 -5.63
C ILE A 382 -12.11 -32.05 -4.23
N PRO A 383 -11.38 -33.04 -3.68
CA PRO A 383 -10.62 -32.82 -2.47
C PRO A 383 -9.39 -31.98 -2.79
N VAL A 384 -9.15 -30.94 -2.00
CA VAL A 384 -7.97 -30.06 -2.08
C VAL A 384 -7.40 -29.94 -0.68
N ALA A 385 -6.09 -30.16 -0.55
CA ALA A 385 -5.35 -29.93 0.68
C ALA A 385 -4.62 -28.59 0.59
N ILE A 386 -4.71 -27.78 1.63
CA ILE A 386 -3.83 -26.64 1.86
C ILE A 386 -2.72 -27.17 2.78
N LEU A 387 -1.49 -27.15 2.28
CA LEU A 387 -0.36 -27.77 2.97
C LEU A 387 0.21 -26.82 4.02
N SER A 388 0.43 -27.34 5.21
CA SER A 388 1.13 -26.61 6.25
C SER A 388 2.63 -26.56 5.97
N SER A 389 3.33 -25.63 6.62
CA SER A 389 4.78 -25.51 6.62
C SER A 389 5.26 -25.13 8.02
N GLU A 390 6.58 -25.08 8.23
CA GLU A 390 7.17 -24.63 9.50
C GLU A 390 6.68 -23.23 9.93
N SER A 391 6.30 -22.40 8.96
CA SER A 391 5.84 -21.02 9.18
C SER A 391 4.34 -20.83 8.94
N PHE A 392 3.58 -21.89 8.63
CA PHE A 392 2.17 -21.79 8.27
C PHE A 392 1.37 -23.01 8.73
N ASP A 393 0.55 -22.85 9.78
CA ASP A 393 -0.39 -23.86 10.26
C ASP A 393 -1.75 -23.68 9.55
N ALA A 394 -1.94 -24.34 8.40
CA ALA A 394 -3.14 -24.14 7.58
C ALA A 394 -4.45 -24.47 8.34
N PRO A 395 -4.57 -25.56 9.12
CA PRO A 395 -5.79 -25.84 9.88
C PRO A 395 -6.16 -24.82 10.96
N GLY A 396 -5.15 -24.16 11.55
CA GLY A 396 -5.29 -23.20 12.64
C GLY A 396 -5.43 -21.76 12.17
N LEU A 397 -4.85 -21.40 11.02
CA LEU A 397 -4.80 -20.02 10.54
C LEU A 397 -5.78 -19.70 9.41
N VAL A 398 -6.27 -20.68 8.64
CA VAL A 398 -7.19 -20.42 7.53
C VAL A 398 -8.63 -20.26 8.02
N ASP A 399 -9.27 -19.15 7.67
CA ASP A 399 -10.71 -19.00 7.84
C ASP A 399 -11.43 -19.86 6.79
N LYS A 400 -11.95 -20.99 7.24
CA LYS A 400 -12.62 -21.98 6.39
C LYS A 400 -13.88 -21.43 5.73
N SER A 401 -14.50 -20.39 6.28
CA SER A 401 -15.71 -19.79 5.72
C SER A 401 -15.42 -18.94 4.46
N SER A 402 -14.19 -18.48 4.32
CA SER A 402 -13.72 -17.67 3.19
C SER A 402 -13.24 -18.49 1.97
N LEU A 403 -13.19 -19.81 2.07
CA LEU A 403 -12.61 -20.69 1.04
C LEU A 403 -13.42 -20.71 -0.26
N THR A 404 -12.76 -20.36 -1.36
CA THR A 404 -13.24 -20.51 -2.73
C THR A 404 -12.25 -21.34 -3.56
N PHE A 405 -12.75 -22.03 -4.57
CA PHE A 405 -11.91 -22.88 -5.43
C PHE A 405 -12.56 -23.15 -6.77
N GLY A 406 -11.77 -23.04 -7.84
CA GLY A 406 -12.21 -23.39 -9.18
C GLY A 406 -11.21 -23.01 -10.26
N ALA A 407 -11.71 -22.69 -11.44
CA ALA A 407 -10.93 -22.31 -12.60
C ALA A 407 -10.28 -20.93 -12.41
N VAL A 408 -11.00 -19.98 -11.80
CA VAL A 408 -10.49 -18.63 -11.51
C VAL A 408 -10.23 -18.38 -10.02
N GLY A 409 -10.76 -19.25 -9.16
CA GLY A 409 -10.51 -19.25 -7.72
C GLY A 409 -11.54 -18.49 -6.90
N ASP A 410 -12.49 -17.78 -7.50
CA ASP A 410 -13.57 -17.04 -6.83
C ASP A 410 -14.87 -17.85 -6.72
N GLU A 411 -14.89 -19.07 -7.24
CA GLU A 411 -16.07 -19.91 -7.24
C GLU A 411 -16.42 -20.39 -5.81
N ALA A 412 -17.63 -20.05 -5.36
CA ALA A 412 -18.23 -20.52 -4.11
C ALA A 412 -18.61 -22.01 -4.19
N SER A 413 -17.59 -22.86 -4.29
CA SER A 413 -17.73 -24.29 -4.53
C SER A 413 -17.50 -25.15 -3.28
N LEU A 414 -17.18 -24.54 -2.12
CA LEU A 414 -16.90 -25.25 -0.87
C LEU A 414 -18.12 -26.09 -0.44
N ILE A 415 -17.87 -27.37 -0.18
CA ILE A 415 -18.85 -28.29 0.43
C ILE A 415 -18.58 -28.43 1.94
N GLY A 416 -17.31 -28.37 2.34
CA GLY A 416 -16.88 -28.44 3.73
C GLY A 416 -15.51 -29.09 3.89
N CYS A 417 -14.93 -28.91 5.07
CA CYS A 417 -13.60 -29.40 5.41
C CYS A 417 -13.65 -30.62 6.34
N ASP A 418 -12.63 -31.48 6.24
CA ASP A 418 -12.51 -32.66 7.08
C ASP A 418 -12.29 -32.23 8.54
N ARG A 419 -13.07 -32.81 9.47
CA ARG A 419 -12.95 -32.53 10.91
C ARG A 419 -11.66 -33.08 11.52
N LYS A 420 -11.16 -34.20 10.99
CA LYS A 420 -9.89 -34.80 11.39
C LYS A 420 -8.82 -34.31 10.44
N GLN A 421 -7.90 -33.51 10.94
CA GLN A 421 -6.75 -33.04 10.20
C GLN A 421 -5.83 -34.22 9.87
N LYS A 422 -5.25 -34.20 8.67
CA LYS A 422 -4.38 -35.25 8.16
C LYS A 422 -3.10 -34.63 7.66
N ASP A 423 -2.02 -35.35 7.84
CA ASP A 423 -0.76 -35.09 7.15
C ASP A 423 -0.87 -35.80 5.79
N VAL A 424 -1.03 -35.04 4.70
CA VAL A 424 -1.26 -35.62 3.37
C VAL A 424 0.01 -35.80 2.56
N ASN A 425 1.11 -35.12 2.92
CA ASN A 425 2.39 -35.18 2.24
C ASN A 425 3.48 -35.94 3.04
N GLY A 426 3.22 -36.29 4.29
CA GLY A 426 4.09 -37.08 5.17
C GLY A 426 5.21 -36.26 5.82
N ASP A 427 5.08 -34.93 5.92
CA ASP A 427 6.10 -34.05 6.50
C ASP A 427 6.00 -33.90 8.02
N GLY A 428 5.00 -34.53 8.66
CA GLY A 428 4.76 -34.47 10.09
C GLY A 428 3.85 -33.32 10.54
N LEU A 429 3.48 -32.41 9.63
CA LEU A 429 2.56 -31.30 9.88
C LEU A 429 1.13 -31.69 9.49
N LYS A 430 0.15 -31.02 10.09
CA LYS A 430 -1.26 -31.28 9.79
C LYS A 430 -1.77 -30.32 8.72
N ASP A 431 -2.41 -30.85 7.70
CA ASP A 431 -2.95 -30.09 6.58
C ASP A 431 -4.45 -29.86 6.69
N LEU A 432 -4.91 -28.80 6.04
CA LEU A 432 -6.33 -28.50 5.92
C LEU A 432 -6.88 -29.10 4.63
N VAL A 433 -7.67 -30.17 4.75
CA VAL A 433 -8.30 -30.84 3.60
C VAL A 433 -9.77 -30.44 3.49
N CYS A 434 -10.13 -29.85 2.37
CA CYS A 434 -11.49 -29.42 2.06
C CYS A 434 -12.00 -30.05 0.76
N LYS A 435 -13.33 -30.14 0.65
CA LYS A 435 -14.00 -30.72 -0.52
C LYS A 435 -14.78 -29.64 -1.23
N PHE A 436 -14.62 -29.59 -2.54
CA PHE A 436 -15.25 -28.60 -3.41
C PHE A 436 -16.14 -29.27 -4.45
N SER A 437 -17.20 -28.58 -4.88
CA SER A 437 -18.16 -29.07 -5.87
C SER A 437 -17.59 -28.94 -7.27
N VAL A 438 -17.49 -30.07 -7.98
CA VAL A 438 -17.02 -30.08 -9.37
C VAL A 438 -17.90 -29.20 -10.27
N ARG A 439 -19.22 -29.20 -10.04
CA ARG A 439 -20.17 -28.43 -10.85
C ARG A 439 -20.01 -26.92 -10.63
N LEU A 440 -19.74 -26.51 -9.39
CA LEU A 440 -19.64 -25.09 -9.04
C LEU A 440 -18.24 -24.52 -9.29
N ALA A 441 -17.21 -25.37 -9.33
CA ALA A 441 -15.82 -24.98 -9.53
C ALA A 441 -15.48 -24.49 -10.96
N GLY A 442 -16.48 -24.30 -11.84
CA GLY A 442 -16.31 -23.54 -13.09
C GLY A 442 -15.48 -24.17 -14.19
N PHE A 443 -14.77 -25.28 -13.95
CA PHE A 443 -13.80 -25.84 -14.91
C PHE A 443 -14.39 -26.16 -16.30
N GLN A 444 -13.65 -25.78 -17.33
CA GLN A 444 -13.90 -26.02 -18.74
C GLN A 444 -12.77 -26.79 -19.42
N CYS A 445 -13.02 -27.27 -20.63
CA CYS A 445 -11.99 -27.93 -21.41
C CYS A 445 -10.92 -26.94 -21.85
N GLY A 446 -9.67 -27.25 -21.51
CA GLY A 446 -8.53 -26.37 -21.75
C GLY A 446 -7.93 -25.81 -20.46
N ASP A 447 -8.67 -25.82 -19.35
CA ASP A 447 -8.12 -25.39 -18.06
C ASP A 447 -7.00 -26.33 -17.62
N THR A 448 -5.88 -25.72 -17.23
CA THR A 448 -4.65 -26.43 -16.84
C THR A 448 -4.28 -26.21 -15.38
N GLU A 449 -4.95 -25.29 -14.69
CA GLU A 449 -4.70 -24.92 -13.31
C GLU A 449 -6.02 -24.80 -12.53
N GLY A 450 -6.00 -25.20 -11.27
CA GLY A 450 -7.06 -24.91 -10.31
C GLY A 450 -6.53 -23.96 -9.25
N ILE A 451 -7.32 -22.94 -8.94
CA ILE A 451 -6.95 -21.85 -8.03
C ILE A 451 -7.80 -21.95 -6.78
N LEU A 452 -7.16 -21.89 -5.62
CA LEU A 452 -7.80 -21.76 -4.31
C LEU A 452 -7.50 -20.37 -3.77
N LYS A 453 -8.54 -19.68 -3.30
CA LYS A 453 -8.40 -18.44 -2.55
C LYS A 453 -9.07 -18.59 -1.18
N ALA A 454 -8.53 -17.87 -0.20
CA ALA A 454 -9.12 -17.76 1.13
C ALA A 454 -8.56 -16.52 1.84
N LYS A 455 -9.02 -16.32 3.08
CA LYS A 455 -8.40 -15.44 4.06
C LYS A 455 -7.88 -16.26 5.23
N MET A 456 -6.82 -15.78 5.85
CA MET A 456 -6.45 -16.19 7.20
C MET A 456 -7.43 -15.58 8.21
N ILE A 457 -7.40 -16.06 9.45
CA ILE A 457 -8.25 -15.56 10.55
C ILE A 457 -8.03 -14.07 10.81
N ASP A 458 -6.80 -13.58 10.59
CA ASP A 458 -6.46 -12.15 10.69
C ASP A 458 -6.87 -11.32 9.47
N GLY A 459 -7.53 -11.94 8.48
CA GLY A 459 -7.99 -11.31 7.25
C GLY A 459 -7.01 -11.36 6.08
N THR A 460 -5.75 -11.80 6.29
CA THR A 460 -4.72 -11.84 5.24
C THR A 460 -5.16 -12.73 4.08
N PRO A 461 -5.22 -12.23 2.83
CA PRO A 461 -5.63 -13.03 1.69
C PRO A 461 -4.54 -14.07 1.35
N ILE A 462 -4.96 -15.29 1.06
CA ILE A 462 -4.10 -16.37 0.59
C ILE A 462 -4.55 -16.89 -0.76
N GLU A 463 -3.58 -17.28 -1.59
CA GLU A 463 -3.82 -17.94 -2.87
C GLU A 463 -2.90 -19.15 -3.03
N GLY A 464 -3.47 -20.26 -3.48
CA GLY A 464 -2.71 -21.45 -3.86
C GLY A 464 -3.17 -21.95 -5.22
N LYS A 465 -2.22 -22.48 -5.99
CA LYS A 465 -2.50 -23.03 -7.32
C LYS A 465 -1.89 -24.42 -7.48
N ASP A 466 -2.57 -25.28 -8.23
CA ASP A 466 -2.05 -26.59 -8.63
C ASP A 466 -2.62 -26.99 -9.99
N SER A 467 -1.84 -27.76 -10.74
CA SER A 467 -2.20 -28.23 -12.09
C SER A 467 -3.48 -29.08 -12.08
N VAL A 468 -4.28 -29.02 -13.15
CA VAL A 468 -5.45 -29.89 -13.34
C VAL A 468 -5.49 -30.47 -14.74
N ILE A 469 -6.21 -31.58 -14.89
CA ILE A 469 -6.52 -32.18 -16.19
C ILE A 469 -8.03 -32.36 -16.29
N ILE A 470 -8.69 -31.51 -17.08
CA ILE A 470 -10.15 -31.56 -17.22
C ILE A 470 -10.55 -32.67 -18.20
N ILE A 471 -11.48 -33.52 -17.78
CA ILE A 471 -11.98 -34.65 -18.58
C ILE A 471 -13.50 -34.80 -18.47
N PRO A 472 -14.17 -35.48 -19.42
CA PRO A 472 -13.67 -35.75 -20.76
C PRO A 472 -13.72 -34.47 -21.60
N CYS A 473 -12.59 -34.12 -22.23
CA CYS A 473 -12.53 -33.15 -23.31
C CYS A 473 -12.50 -33.89 -24.64
N LYS A 474 -13.05 -33.26 -25.69
CA LYS A 474 -13.17 -33.89 -27.01
C LYS A 474 -11.80 -34.10 -27.66
#